data_AF-A0A520CKS2-F1
#
_entry.id   AF-A0A520CKS2-F1
#
_cell.length_a   1.000
_cell.length_b   1.000
_cell.length_c   1.000
_cell.angle_alpha   90.00
_cell.angle_beta   90.00
_cell.angle_gamma   90.00
#
_symmetry.space_group_name_H-M   'P 1'
#
loop_
_entity.id
_entity.type
_entity.pdbx_description
1 polymer ?
#
loop_
_entity_poly.entity_id
_entity_poly.type
_entity_poly.pdbx_seq_one_letter_code
_entity_poly.pdbx_strand_id
1 'polypeptide(L)'
;QVKDGALKGEATLTAEVKKGTIKIINNKIVITGADEATLFLTAATNFVNANDVSGNPKLKNSSAVHGLLGTPYEDLKASHIKEYQTYYNTFSVNFGQSENENLPTDQRLEKFGTSKDAAFTALYMQYGRYLLISSSRPGTQPANLQGIWNNLLSPPWGSKYTTNINFEMNYWPTEILNLSALNEPLFKKIKGLSVSGKETAKEYYNAKGWVLHHNTDLWNGTAPINASNHGIWVSGGGWLSQHLWEHYLFNNDKKFLQTEGYPLMKEAALFFEDFLIKDPKTGWLISTPSNSPENGGLVAGPTMDHQIIRTLFRNCIEASKILGIDEAFRKSLEEKVVQIAPNQIGKYGQLQEWLEDKDDTTNKHRHVSHLWGVYPGNDINWDADKKMMNAAKQS
;
A
#
# COMPACT_ATOMS: atom_id res chain seq x y z
N GLN A 1 -24.70 13.58 5.07
CA GLN A 1 -24.96 12.41 4.21
C GLN A 1 -24.28 12.66 2.87
N VAL A 2 -23.54 11.70 2.32
CA VAL A 2 -23.04 11.84 0.94
C VAL A 2 -24.27 11.87 0.02
N LYS A 3 -24.39 12.90 -0.81
CA LYS A 3 -25.52 13.03 -1.74
C LYS A 3 -25.60 11.76 -2.58
N ASP A 4 -26.76 11.09 -2.57
CA ASP A 4 -27.02 9.84 -3.29
C ASP A 4 -26.14 8.63 -2.89
N GLY A 5 -25.46 8.68 -1.73
CA GLY A 5 -24.59 7.61 -1.24
C GLY A 5 -25.12 6.86 0.00
N ALA A 6 -24.59 5.66 0.22
CA ALA A 6 -24.91 4.82 1.38
C ALA A 6 -24.24 5.30 2.70
N LEU A 7 -23.23 6.17 2.60
CA LEU A 7 -22.49 6.67 3.75
C LEU A 7 -23.09 7.93 4.38
N LYS A 8 -23.13 7.91 5.70
CA LYS A 8 -23.50 9.01 6.59
C LYS A 8 -22.39 9.18 7.62
N GLY A 9 -22.04 10.43 7.90
CA GLY A 9 -21.05 10.79 8.91
C GLY A 9 -21.60 11.85 9.83
N GLU A 10 -21.08 11.87 11.05
CA GLU A 10 -21.36 12.86 12.08
C GLU A 10 -20.04 13.27 12.72
N ALA A 11 -19.88 14.56 13.00
CA ALA A 11 -18.79 15.08 13.81
C ALA A 11 -19.38 15.84 15.00
N THR A 12 -18.78 15.65 16.17
CA THR A 12 -19.20 16.28 17.43
C THR A 12 -18.02 17.03 18.02
N LEU A 13 -18.21 18.33 18.24
CA LEU A 13 -17.27 19.18 18.96
C LEU A 13 -17.79 19.43 20.38
N THR A 14 -17.01 19.03 21.37
CA THR A 14 -17.28 19.23 22.79
C THR A 14 -16.23 20.17 23.37
N ALA A 15 -16.64 21.08 24.25
CA ALA A 15 -15.75 22.01 24.92
C ALA A 15 -15.84 21.84 26.44
N GLU A 16 -14.69 21.80 27.10
CA GLU A 16 -14.55 21.93 28.55
C GLU A 16 -13.78 23.22 28.86
N VAL A 17 -14.14 23.92 29.92
CA VAL A 17 -13.50 25.18 30.30
C VAL A 17 -13.14 25.20 31.77
N LYS A 18 -12.04 25.87 32.09
CA LYS A 18 -11.64 26.18 33.46
C LYS A 18 -12.04 27.62 33.77
N LYS A 19 -12.99 27.75 34.71
CA LYS A 19 -13.74 29.00 34.96
C LYS A 19 -14.48 29.49 33.69
N GLY A 20 -15.26 30.54 33.84
CA GLY A 20 -16.08 31.07 32.76
C GLY A 20 -17.34 30.25 32.49
N THR A 21 -17.95 30.47 31.33
CA THR A 21 -19.22 29.84 30.93
C THR A 21 -19.16 29.38 29.47
N ILE A 22 -19.87 28.28 29.19
CA ILE A 22 -20.10 27.76 27.84
C ILE A 22 -21.59 27.91 27.51
N LYS A 23 -21.91 28.45 26.34
CA LYS A 23 -23.28 28.49 25.80
C LYS A 23 -23.27 28.04 24.34
N ILE A 24 -24.34 27.36 23.93
CA ILE A 24 -24.61 27.12 22.51
C ILE A 24 -25.57 28.21 22.01
N ILE A 25 -25.10 29.06 21.11
CA ILE A 25 -25.91 30.16 20.54
C ILE A 25 -25.79 30.07 19.02
N ASN A 26 -26.92 29.99 18.31
CA ASN A 26 -26.98 29.94 16.84
C ASN A 26 -26.03 28.87 16.24
N ASN A 27 -26.05 27.65 16.80
CA ASN A 27 -25.19 26.54 16.42
C ASN A 27 -23.67 26.80 16.56
N LYS A 28 -23.28 27.72 17.44
CA LYS A 28 -21.88 28.00 17.79
C LYS A 28 -21.65 27.76 19.28
N ILE A 29 -20.46 27.25 19.61
CA ILE A 29 -19.98 27.20 20.99
C ILE A 29 -19.43 28.59 21.32
N VAL A 30 -20.01 29.24 22.33
CA VAL A 30 -19.58 30.55 22.85
C VAL A 30 -18.99 30.32 24.23
N ILE A 31 -17.70 30.64 24.37
CA ILE A 31 -16.94 30.53 25.62
C ILE A 31 -16.64 31.94 26.12
N THR A 32 -17.04 32.26 27.35
CA THR A 32 -16.86 33.60 27.94
C THR A 32 -16.20 33.51 29.32
N GLY A 33 -15.13 34.28 29.52
CA GLY A 33 -14.47 34.43 30.82
C GLY A 33 -13.74 33.18 31.33
N ALA A 34 -13.33 32.29 30.41
CA ALA A 34 -12.56 31.09 30.75
C ALA A 34 -11.06 31.42 30.81
N ASP A 35 -10.35 30.77 31.74
CA ASP A 35 -8.88 30.83 31.82
C ASP A 35 -8.26 29.86 30.79
N GLU A 36 -8.89 28.69 30.59
CA GLU A 36 -8.44 27.63 29.69
C GLU A 36 -9.68 26.98 29.02
N ALA A 37 -9.52 26.50 27.78
CA ALA A 37 -10.53 25.75 27.06
C ALA A 37 -9.92 24.54 26.35
N THR A 38 -10.51 23.36 26.55
CA THR A 38 -10.13 22.11 25.87
C THR A 38 -11.24 21.73 24.89
N LEU A 39 -10.87 21.44 23.65
CA LEU A 39 -11.81 21.05 22.59
C LEU A 39 -11.59 19.59 22.20
N PHE A 40 -12.66 18.81 22.24
CA PHE A 40 -12.69 17.42 21.78
C PHE A 40 -13.48 17.34 20.49
N LEU A 41 -12.81 16.98 19.39
CA LEU A 41 -13.45 16.72 18.10
C LEU A 41 -13.48 15.21 17.86
N THR A 42 -14.68 14.65 17.79
CA THR A 42 -14.89 13.25 17.39
C THR A 42 -15.64 13.20 16.08
N ALA A 43 -15.32 12.21 15.23
CA ALA A 43 -16.01 12.00 13.97
C ALA A 43 -16.10 10.51 13.66
N ALA A 44 -17.25 10.10 13.13
CA ALA A 44 -17.50 8.72 12.76
C ALA A 44 -18.42 8.62 11.55
N THR A 45 -18.37 7.48 10.89
CA THR A 45 -19.32 7.10 9.83
C THR A 45 -20.08 5.83 10.20
N ASN A 46 -21.13 5.55 9.44
CA ASN A 46 -21.87 4.29 9.48
C ASN A 46 -21.11 3.10 8.85
N PHE A 47 -19.90 3.30 8.32
CA PHE A 47 -19.10 2.22 7.76
C PHE A 47 -18.72 1.20 8.86
N VAL A 48 -18.96 -0.08 8.57
CA VAL A 48 -18.50 -1.23 9.37
C VAL A 48 -17.47 -2.01 8.56
N ASN A 49 -17.80 -2.37 7.32
CA ASN A 49 -16.90 -2.95 6.33
C ASN A 49 -17.46 -2.74 4.91
N ALA A 50 -16.76 -3.24 3.88
CA ALA A 50 -17.14 -3.04 2.47
C ALA A 50 -18.56 -3.54 2.11
N ASN A 51 -19.12 -4.47 2.88
CA ASN A 51 -20.46 -5.03 2.66
C ASN A 51 -21.48 -4.60 3.72
N ASP A 52 -21.08 -3.73 4.67
CA ASP A 52 -21.92 -3.36 5.81
C ASP A 52 -21.74 -1.87 6.18
N VAL A 53 -22.84 -1.14 6.04
CA VAL A 53 -22.97 0.29 6.37
C VAL A 53 -24.05 0.51 7.45
N SER A 54 -24.34 -0.50 8.26
CA SER A 54 -25.35 -0.46 9.33
C SER A 54 -24.88 0.28 10.60
N GLY A 55 -23.63 0.74 10.64
CA GLY A 55 -23.05 1.38 11.81
C GLY A 55 -23.79 2.66 12.22
N ASN A 56 -23.70 3.00 13.50
CA ASN A 56 -24.32 4.21 14.05
C ASN A 56 -23.24 5.27 14.40
N PRO A 57 -23.03 6.30 13.55
CA PRO A 57 -22.00 7.30 13.79
C PRO A 57 -22.24 8.12 15.07
N LYS A 58 -23.50 8.44 15.38
CA LYS A 58 -23.87 9.17 16.59
C LYS A 58 -23.47 8.39 17.86
N LEU A 59 -23.77 7.09 17.88
CA LEU A 59 -23.39 6.24 19.00
C LEU A 59 -21.87 6.17 19.16
N LYS A 60 -21.13 5.96 18.06
CA LYS A 60 -19.65 5.93 18.06
C LYS A 60 -19.06 7.23 18.63
N ASN A 61 -19.53 8.39 18.19
CA ASN A 61 -19.07 9.69 18.71
C ASN A 61 -19.41 9.84 20.20
N SER A 62 -20.64 9.51 20.60
CA SER A 62 -21.07 9.65 21.99
C SER A 62 -20.27 8.78 22.96
N SER A 63 -19.89 7.56 22.55
CA SER A 63 -19.03 6.67 23.33
C SER A 63 -17.60 7.19 23.42
N ALA A 64 -17.05 7.71 22.32
CA ALA A 64 -15.70 8.29 22.30
C ALA A 64 -15.61 9.52 23.22
N VAL A 65 -16.57 10.45 23.14
CA VAL A 65 -16.60 11.63 24.00
C VAL A 65 -16.78 11.25 25.48
N HIS A 66 -17.69 10.32 25.81
CA HIS A 66 -17.87 9.88 27.21
C HIS A 66 -16.59 9.30 27.83
N GLY A 67 -15.75 8.63 27.03
CA GLY A 67 -14.47 8.12 27.50
C GLY A 67 -13.41 9.18 27.76
N LEU A 68 -13.60 10.42 27.28
CA LEU A 68 -12.68 11.54 27.45
C LEU A 68 -13.10 12.50 28.56
N LEU A 69 -14.42 12.67 28.76
CA LEU A 69 -14.97 13.64 29.71
C LEU A 69 -14.49 13.38 31.15
N GLY A 70 -14.15 14.47 31.84
CA GLY A 70 -13.66 14.41 33.22
C GLY A 70 -12.22 13.93 33.39
N THR A 71 -11.53 13.56 32.30
CA THR A 71 -10.09 13.29 32.33
C THR A 71 -9.33 14.59 32.09
N PRO A 72 -8.38 14.99 32.95
CA PRO A 72 -7.55 16.17 32.74
C PRO A 72 -6.82 16.15 31.39
N TYR A 73 -6.72 17.29 30.71
CA TYR A 73 -6.03 17.41 29.43
C TYR A 73 -4.59 16.89 29.47
N GLU A 74 -3.86 17.18 30.56
CA GLU A 74 -2.48 16.72 30.71
C GLU A 74 -2.37 15.20 30.78
N ASP A 75 -3.35 14.51 31.36
CA ASP A 75 -3.38 13.03 31.40
C ASP A 75 -3.69 12.44 30.01
N LEU A 76 -4.61 13.07 29.27
CA LEU A 76 -4.91 12.69 27.88
C LEU A 76 -3.70 12.90 26.96
N LYS A 77 -3.02 14.03 27.10
CA LYS A 77 -1.80 14.36 26.35
C LYS A 77 -0.67 13.40 26.70
N ALA A 78 -0.44 13.11 27.99
CA ALA A 78 0.58 12.16 28.43
C ALA A 78 0.28 10.75 27.90
N SER A 79 -0.98 10.33 27.91
CA SER A 79 -1.41 9.03 27.35
C SER A 79 -1.18 8.98 25.83
N HIS A 80 -1.54 10.03 25.09
CA HIS A 80 -1.27 10.13 23.65
C HIS A 80 0.23 10.06 23.34
N ILE A 81 1.06 10.84 24.03
CA ILE A 81 2.51 10.87 23.80
C ILE A 81 3.11 9.50 24.09
N LYS A 82 2.76 8.88 25.22
CA LYS A 82 3.24 7.55 25.61
C LYS A 82 2.91 6.51 24.54
N GLU A 83 1.68 6.52 24.05
CA GLU A 83 1.17 5.62 23.02
C GLU A 83 1.90 5.84 21.68
N TYR A 84 1.92 7.07 21.19
CA TYR A 84 2.61 7.44 19.94
C TYR A 84 4.10 7.03 19.96
N GLN A 85 4.77 7.27 21.09
CA GLN A 85 6.18 6.94 21.27
C GLN A 85 6.47 5.42 21.26
N THR A 86 5.47 4.56 21.47
CA THR A 86 5.65 3.10 21.30
C THR A 86 5.96 2.71 19.85
N TYR A 87 5.56 3.53 18.87
CA TYR A 87 5.95 3.37 17.46
C TYR A 87 7.13 4.26 17.09
N TYR A 88 7.10 5.54 17.50
CA TYR A 88 8.07 6.51 16.99
C TYR A 88 9.49 6.25 17.51
N ASN A 89 9.64 5.91 18.80
CA ASN A 89 10.95 5.76 19.44
C ASN A 89 11.65 4.42 19.13
N THR A 90 11.05 3.54 18.31
CA THR A 90 11.64 2.24 17.95
C THR A 90 12.77 2.35 16.91
N PHE A 91 12.97 3.52 16.33
CA PHE A 91 14.01 3.78 15.35
C PHE A 91 14.49 5.23 15.44
N SER A 92 15.81 5.40 15.36
CA SER A 92 16.49 6.68 15.39
C SER A 92 17.55 6.72 14.30
N VAL A 93 17.72 7.89 13.69
CA VAL A 93 18.70 8.13 12.64
C VAL A 93 19.29 9.52 12.83
N ASN A 94 20.61 9.62 12.67
CA ASN A 94 21.35 10.88 12.76
C ASN A 94 22.43 10.86 11.68
N PHE A 95 22.31 11.76 10.70
CA PHE A 95 23.27 11.90 9.60
C PHE A 95 24.23 13.08 9.79
N GLY A 96 24.37 13.58 11.01
CA GLY A 96 25.19 14.74 11.35
C GLY A 96 24.37 16.01 11.49
N GLN A 97 25.09 17.13 11.61
CA GLN A 97 24.50 18.45 11.82
C GLN A 97 24.54 19.35 10.59
N SER A 98 23.71 20.40 10.57
CA SER A 98 23.65 21.42 9.51
C SER A 98 23.49 22.83 10.09
N GLU A 99 24.11 23.82 9.43
CA GLU A 99 23.94 25.24 9.74
C GLU A 99 22.49 25.73 9.56
N ASN A 100 21.69 25.00 8.79
CA ASN A 100 20.30 25.33 8.50
C ASN A 100 19.30 24.72 9.50
N GLU A 101 19.73 23.97 10.52
CA GLU A 101 18.81 23.25 11.44
C GLU A 101 17.82 24.15 12.18
N ASN A 102 18.22 25.38 12.48
CA ASN A 102 17.39 26.35 13.19
C ASN A 102 16.46 27.14 12.26
N LEU A 103 16.55 26.95 10.95
CA LEU A 103 15.64 27.58 10.00
C LEU A 103 14.27 26.89 10.01
N PRO A 104 13.18 27.63 9.74
CA PRO A 104 11.90 27.05 9.37
C PRO A 104 12.04 26.02 8.24
N THR A 105 11.27 24.93 8.31
CA THR A 105 11.35 23.78 7.39
C THR A 105 11.18 24.19 5.92
N ASP A 106 10.32 25.15 5.62
CA ASP A 106 10.12 25.73 4.28
C ASP A 106 11.41 26.37 3.74
N GLN A 107 12.10 27.17 4.55
CA GLN A 107 13.38 27.78 4.18
C GLN A 107 14.51 26.75 4.06
N ARG A 108 14.49 25.68 4.87
CA ARG A 108 15.43 24.55 4.71
C ARG A 108 15.23 23.84 3.38
N LEU A 109 13.97 23.59 2.99
CA LEU A 109 13.64 22.94 1.73
C LEU A 109 14.10 23.76 0.52
N GLU A 110 13.85 25.07 0.52
CA GLU A 110 14.31 25.97 -0.55
C GLU A 110 15.83 25.93 -0.76
N LYS A 111 16.60 25.72 0.31
CA LYS A 111 18.07 25.66 0.28
C LYS A 111 18.62 24.25 0.08
N PHE A 112 17.81 23.20 0.15
CA PHE A 112 18.32 21.83 0.21
C PHE A 112 19.14 21.44 -1.03
N GLY A 113 18.74 21.88 -2.23
CA GLY A 113 19.44 21.56 -3.48
C GLY A 113 20.83 22.17 -3.61
N THR A 114 21.18 23.16 -2.78
CA THR A 114 22.47 23.89 -2.85
C THR A 114 23.25 23.84 -1.54
N SER A 115 22.69 23.28 -0.47
CA SER A 115 23.31 23.18 0.85
C SER A 115 23.58 21.72 1.26
N LYS A 116 24.51 21.52 2.18
CA LYS A 116 24.80 20.20 2.76
C LYS A 116 24.00 20.01 4.04
N ASP A 117 22.72 19.69 3.92
CA ASP A 117 21.81 19.51 5.07
C ASP A 117 21.43 18.03 5.29
N ALA A 118 22.39 17.22 5.73
CA ALA A 118 22.16 15.80 6.01
C ALA A 118 21.14 15.57 7.14
N ALA A 119 21.06 16.48 8.11
CA ALA A 119 20.05 16.48 9.17
C ALA A 119 18.63 16.60 8.60
N PHE A 120 18.43 17.31 7.48
CA PHE A 120 17.12 17.41 6.82
C PHE A 120 16.69 16.08 6.18
N THR A 121 17.63 15.29 5.67
CA THR A 121 17.33 13.93 5.20
C THR A 121 16.89 13.02 6.35
N ALA A 122 17.51 13.14 7.52
CA ALA A 122 17.08 12.42 8.73
C ALA A 122 15.66 12.84 9.15
N LEU A 123 15.36 14.15 9.11
CA LEU A 123 14.01 14.67 9.36
C LEU A 123 12.99 14.13 8.34
N TYR A 124 13.32 14.11 7.05
CA TYR A 124 12.45 13.60 6.00
C TYR A 124 12.13 12.10 6.18
N MET A 125 13.14 11.30 6.55
CA MET A 125 12.96 9.89 6.87
C MET A 125 12.03 9.68 8.08
N GLN A 126 12.22 10.45 9.15
CA GLN A 126 11.33 10.42 10.32
C GLN A 126 9.93 10.98 10.00
N TYR A 127 9.81 11.90 9.06
CA TYR A 127 8.51 12.41 8.61
C TYR A 127 7.71 11.34 7.87
N GLY A 128 8.36 10.52 7.03
CA GLY A 128 7.72 9.34 6.43
C GLY A 128 7.16 8.38 7.49
N ARG A 129 7.94 8.11 8.55
CA ARG A 129 7.47 7.29 9.70
C ARG A 129 6.30 7.96 10.42
N TYR A 130 6.40 9.25 10.72
CA TYR A 130 5.32 10.03 11.33
C TYR A 130 4.02 9.92 10.53
N LEU A 131 4.08 10.11 9.21
CA LEU A 131 2.90 10.06 8.35
C LEU A 131 2.23 8.69 8.41
N LEU A 132 2.99 7.61 8.29
CA LEU A 132 2.43 6.27 8.33
C LEU A 132 1.84 5.91 9.71
N ILE A 133 2.52 6.27 10.81
CA ILE A 133 1.97 6.15 12.17
C ILE A 133 0.64 6.89 12.25
N SER A 134 0.55 8.09 11.68
CA SER A 134 -0.66 8.91 11.74
C SER A 134 -1.78 8.47 10.79
N SER A 135 -1.51 7.61 9.80
CA SER A 135 -2.49 7.25 8.75
C SER A 135 -2.83 5.76 8.63
N SER A 136 -2.11 4.85 9.30
CA SER A 136 -2.29 3.39 9.15
C SER A 136 -2.15 2.64 10.48
N ARG A 137 -2.92 3.04 11.49
CA ARG A 137 -2.90 2.40 12.81
C ARG A 137 -3.67 1.07 12.78
N PRO A 138 -3.30 0.08 13.62
CA PRO A 138 -4.09 -1.12 13.75
C PRO A 138 -5.57 -0.82 14.03
N GLY A 139 -6.47 -1.48 13.29
CA GLY A 139 -7.91 -1.27 13.34
C GLY A 139 -8.45 -0.18 12.40
N THR A 140 -7.60 0.57 11.69
CA THR A 140 -8.04 1.60 10.73
C THR A 140 -8.14 1.05 9.29
N GLN A 141 -8.47 1.93 8.35
CA GLN A 141 -8.18 1.68 6.93
C GLN A 141 -6.70 1.93 6.65
N PRO A 142 -6.13 1.34 5.58
CA PRO A 142 -4.77 1.61 5.18
C PRO A 142 -4.61 3.02 4.59
N ALA A 143 -3.37 3.50 4.50
CA ALA A 143 -3.04 4.80 3.91
C ALA A 143 -3.35 4.81 2.40
N ASN A 144 -4.22 5.72 1.97
CA ASN A 144 -4.52 5.91 0.54
C ASN A 144 -3.51 6.86 -0.13
N LEU A 145 -3.76 7.31 -1.37
CA LEU A 145 -2.87 8.25 -2.09
C LEU A 145 -2.52 9.53 -1.31
N GLN A 146 -3.34 9.94 -0.35
CA GLN A 146 -3.15 11.12 0.50
C GLN A 146 -3.06 10.75 2.00
N GLY A 147 -2.77 9.49 2.33
CA GLY A 147 -2.81 8.97 3.69
C GLY A 147 -4.25 8.99 4.22
N ILE A 148 -4.58 10.05 4.97
CA ILE A 148 -5.93 10.37 5.44
C ILE A 148 -6.30 11.86 5.26
N TRP A 149 -5.44 12.65 4.61
CA TRP A 149 -5.55 14.11 4.57
C TRP A 149 -6.07 14.60 3.21
N ASN A 150 -7.36 14.93 3.15
CA ASN A 150 -8.00 15.45 1.94
C ASN A 150 -9.10 16.45 2.31
N ASN A 151 -9.13 17.60 1.64
CA ASN A 151 -10.16 18.62 1.79
C ASN A 151 -11.08 18.74 0.56
N LEU A 152 -10.88 17.92 -0.48
CA LEU A 152 -11.63 17.97 -1.74
C LEU A 152 -12.72 16.90 -1.77
N LEU A 153 -13.89 17.22 -2.33
CA LEU A 153 -14.96 16.22 -2.56
C LEU A 153 -14.63 15.29 -3.73
N SER A 154 -13.90 15.79 -4.72
CA SER A 154 -13.41 15.06 -5.88
C SER A 154 -11.89 15.21 -5.98
N PRO A 155 -11.13 14.50 -5.12
CA PRO A 155 -9.67 14.61 -5.12
C PRO A 155 -9.05 13.99 -6.39
N PRO A 156 -7.81 14.38 -6.75
CA PRO A 156 -7.05 13.73 -7.82
C PRO A 156 -7.03 12.20 -7.67
N TRP A 157 -7.35 11.49 -8.75
CA TRP A 157 -7.47 10.03 -8.80
C TRP A 157 -8.41 9.43 -7.73
N GLY A 158 -9.34 10.22 -7.21
CA GLY A 158 -10.27 9.83 -6.16
C GLY A 158 -9.62 9.58 -4.79
N SER A 159 -8.34 9.95 -4.58
CA SER A 159 -7.56 9.62 -3.39
C SER A 159 -7.68 8.13 -3.03
N LYS A 160 -7.72 7.28 -4.06
CA LYS A 160 -7.98 5.83 -3.98
C LYS A 160 -6.74 5.06 -3.51
N TYR A 161 -6.81 3.74 -3.62
CA TYR A 161 -5.65 2.87 -3.56
C TYR A 161 -5.27 2.49 -4.99
N THR A 162 -4.21 3.11 -5.51
CA THR A 162 -3.66 2.79 -6.83
C THR A 162 -2.55 1.74 -6.64
N THR A 163 -2.77 0.54 -7.15
CA THR A 163 -2.05 -0.71 -6.80
C THR A 163 -1.09 -1.18 -7.88
N ASN A 164 -0.67 -0.25 -8.75
CA ASN A 164 0.38 -0.47 -9.74
C ASN A 164 1.67 0.30 -9.39
N ILE A 165 1.80 0.77 -8.14
CA ILE A 165 3.01 1.32 -7.50
C ILE A 165 2.67 2.04 -6.17
N ASN A 166 1.61 2.87 -6.17
CA ASN A 166 1.44 3.88 -5.12
C ASN A 166 1.07 3.27 -3.77
N PHE A 167 0.14 2.31 -3.77
CA PHE A 167 -0.35 1.70 -2.54
C PHE A 167 0.73 0.82 -1.92
N GLU A 168 1.51 0.12 -2.75
CA GLU A 168 2.67 -0.66 -2.34
C GLU A 168 3.75 0.24 -1.73
N MET A 169 4.05 1.35 -2.40
CA MET A 169 5.07 2.32 -1.95
C MET A 169 4.76 2.92 -0.59
N ASN A 170 3.49 3.15 -0.25
CA ASN A 170 3.08 3.61 1.08
C ASN A 170 3.57 2.68 2.20
N TYR A 171 3.72 1.39 1.90
CA TYR A 171 4.06 0.34 2.87
C TYR A 171 5.48 -0.23 2.73
N TRP A 172 6.27 0.18 1.74
CA TRP A 172 7.70 -0.20 1.68
C TRP A 172 8.48 0.11 2.96
N PRO A 173 8.23 1.24 3.67
CA PRO A 173 8.99 1.56 4.88
C PRO A 173 8.61 0.73 6.11
N THR A 174 7.52 -0.04 6.08
CA THR A 174 6.92 -0.58 7.32
C THR A 174 7.87 -1.50 8.07
N GLU A 175 8.48 -2.46 7.39
CA GLU A 175 9.40 -3.40 8.03
C GLU A 175 10.78 -2.75 8.27
N ILE A 176 11.36 -2.13 7.23
CA ILE A 176 12.72 -1.57 7.29
C ILE A 176 12.85 -0.41 8.28
N LEU A 177 11.77 0.34 8.56
CA LEU A 177 11.76 1.47 9.49
C LEU A 177 11.10 1.14 10.84
N ASN A 178 11.01 -0.15 11.18
CA ASN A 178 10.53 -0.65 12.47
C ASN A 178 9.10 -0.18 12.81
N LEU A 179 8.20 -0.34 11.85
CA LEU A 179 6.77 -0.02 11.90
C LEU A 179 5.90 -1.22 11.49
N SER A 180 6.39 -2.44 11.71
CA SER A 180 5.76 -3.69 11.25
C SER A 180 4.28 -3.81 11.64
N ALA A 181 3.92 -3.40 12.86
CA ALA A 181 2.53 -3.39 13.34
C ALA A 181 1.57 -2.54 12.48
N LEU A 182 2.07 -1.55 11.74
CA LEU A 182 1.27 -0.68 10.87
C LEU A 182 0.86 -1.34 9.55
N ASN A 183 1.32 -2.58 9.28
CA ASN A 183 0.85 -3.36 8.13
C ASN A 183 -0.54 -3.99 8.33
N GLU A 184 -1.07 -4.05 9.56
CA GLU A 184 -2.37 -4.72 9.81
C GLU A 184 -3.51 -4.18 8.92
N PRO A 185 -3.67 -2.85 8.73
CA PRO A 185 -4.67 -2.32 7.80
C PRO A 185 -4.46 -2.76 6.34
N LEU A 186 -3.21 -2.91 5.88
CA LEU A 186 -2.89 -3.42 4.55
C LEU A 186 -3.28 -4.90 4.43
N PHE A 187 -2.92 -5.73 5.40
CA PHE A 187 -3.24 -7.16 5.36
C PHE A 187 -4.75 -7.41 5.40
N LYS A 188 -5.47 -6.66 6.24
CA LYS A 188 -6.94 -6.67 6.27
C LYS A 188 -7.54 -6.24 4.93
N LYS A 189 -6.92 -5.26 4.27
CA LYS A 189 -7.32 -4.82 2.93
C LYS A 189 -7.10 -5.91 1.89
N ILE A 190 -5.93 -6.54 1.86
CA ILE A 190 -5.61 -7.67 0.97
C ILE A 190 -6.60 -8.81 1.19
N LYS A 191 -6.91 -9.15 2.44
CA LYS A 191 -7.92 -10.16 2.76
C LYS A 191 -9.30 -9.81 2.20
N GLY A 192 -9.75 -8.56 2.36
CA GLY A 192 -11.01 -8.09 1.77
C GLY A 192 -11.01 -8.15 0.23
N LEU A 193 -9.90 -7.72 -0.39
CA LEU A 193 -9.71 -7.77 -1.85
C LEU A 193 -9.67 -9.21 -2.36
N SER A 194 -9.11 -10.16 -1.62
CA SER A 194 -9.09 -11.57 -2.02
C SER A 194 -10.49 -12.19 -2.10
N VAL A 195 -11.47 -11.64 -1.37
CA VAL A 195 -12.86 -12.09 -1.45
C VAL A 195 -13.52 -11.57 -2.72
N SER A 196 -13.51 -10.25 -2.94
CA SER A 196 -14.10 -9.63 -4.15
C SER A 196 -13.35 -10.03 -5.43
N GLY A 197 -12.03 -10.22 -5.33
CA GLY A 197 -11.16 -10.61 -6.43
C GLY A 197 -11.40 -12.04 -6.90
N LYS A 198 -11.95 -12.94 -6.06
CA LYS A 198 -12.40 -14.28 -6.47
C LYS A 198 -13.56 -14.21 -7.45
N GLU A 199 -14.52 -13.34 -7.17
CA GLU A 199 -15.64 -13.08 -8.08
C GLU A 199 -15.14 -12.49 -9.40
N THR A 200 -14.22 -11.51 -9.33
CA THR A 200 -13.62 -10.94 -10.55
C THR A 200 -12.84 -11.99 -11.36
N ALA A 201 -12.02 -12.83 -10.70
CA ALA A 201 -11.27 -13.90 -11.37
C ALA A 201 -12.21 -14.89 -12.08
N LYS A 202 -13.30 -15.27 -11.41
CA LYS A 202 -14.29 -16.18 -11.96
C LYS A 202 -15.07 -15.58 -13.14
N GLU A 203 -15.62 -14.38 -12.97
CA GLU A 203 -16.53 -13.78 -13.94
C GLU A 203 -15.80 -13.24 -15.19
N TYR A 204 -14.59 -12.70 -15.03
CA TYR A 204 -13.88 -12.05 -16.15
C TYR A 204 -12.90 -13.00 -16.85
N TYR A 205 -12.36 -13.98 -16.13
CA TYR A 205 -11.30 -14.85 -16.64
C TYR A 205 -11.63 -16.34 -16.55
N ASN A 206 -12.76 -16.72 -15.92
CA ASN A 206 -13.08 -18.11 -15.59
C ASN A 206 -11.92 -18.84 -14.87
N ALA A 207 -11.15 -18.09 -14.08
CA ALA A 207 -9.98 -18.57 -13.38
C ALA A 207 -10.30 -18.83 -11.90
N LYS A 208 -9.51 -19.69 -11.26
CA LYS A 208 -9.46 -19.84 -9.80
C LYS A 208 -8.73 -18.65 -9.16
N GLY A 209 -8.64 -18.68 -7.84
CA GLY A 209 -7.87 -17.69 -7.10
C GLY A 209 -8.53 -16.32 -7.08
N TRP A 210 -7.73 -15.27 -6.90
CA TRP A 210 -8.22 -13.89 -6.93
C TRP A 210 -7.33 -12.98 -7.77
N VAL A 211 -7.94 -11.96 -8.36
CA VAL A 211 -7.27 -10.94 -9.16
C VAL A 211 -7.61 -9.54 -8.65
N LEU A 212 -6.67 -8.62 -8.80
CA LEU A 212 -6.85 -7.19 -8.55
C LEU A 212 -6.14 -6.42 -9.65
N HIS A 213 -6.83 -5.40 -10.16
CA HIS A 213 -6.32 -4.51 -11.20
C HIS A 213 -5.56 -3.31 -10.62
N HIS A 214 -5.31 -2.26 -11.40
CA HIS A 214 -4.46 -1.14 -10.99
C HIS A 214 -5.05 -0.20 -9.94
N ASN A 215 -6.34 -0.34 -9.59
CA ASN A 215 -6.99 0.51 -8.60
C ASN A 215 -8.05 -0.24 -7.78
N THR A 216 -8.19 0.18 -6.53
CA THR A 216 -9.31 -0.18 -5.65
C THR A 216 -9.70 0.99 -4.74
N ASP A 217 -10.75 0.83 -3.95
CA ASP A 217 -11.30 1.87 -3.08
C ASP A 217 -11.83 1.27 -1.77
N LEU A 218 -12.51 2.05 -0.93
CA LEU A 218 -13.08 1.61 0.35
C LEU A 218 -13.91 0.32 0.26
N TRP A 219 -14.55 0.08 -0.89
CA TRP A 219 -15.49 -1.02 -1.12
C TRP A 219 -14.84 -2.30 -1.64
N ASN A 220 -13.51 -2.33 -1.73
CA ASN A 220 -12.75 -3.48 -2.25
C ASN A 220 -13.10 -3.80 -3.71
N GLY A 221 -13.39 -2.79 -4.54
CA GLY A 221 -13.57 -3.01 -5.98
C GLY A 221 -12.31 -3.58 -6.63
N THR A 222 -12.44 -4.68 -7.38
CA THR A 222 -11.32 -5.42 -8.00
C THR A 222 -11.40 -5.48 -9.53
N ALA A 223 -12.51 -5.08 -10.14
CA ALA A 223 -12.67 -5.01 -11.59
C ALA A 223 -11.76 -3.93 -12.22
N PRO A 224 -11.36 -4.08 -13.49
CA PRO A 224 -10.58 -3.05 -14.19
C PRO A 224 -11.42 -1.77 -14.34
N ILE A 225 -10.81 -0.60 -14.11
CA ILE A 225 -11.48 0.71 -14.21
C ILE A 225 -10.76 1.63 -15.21
N ASN A 226 -11.34 2.81 -15.45
CA ASN A 226 -10.86 3.85 -16.36
C ASN A 226 -10.92 3.42 -17.83
N ALA A 227 -9.80 3.00 -18.44
CA ALA A 227 -9.77 2.62 -19.85
C ALA A 227 -9.05 1.30 -20.08
N SER A 228 -9.42 0.59 -21.15
CA SER A 228 -8.92 -0.76 -21.45
C SER A 228 -7.40 -0.81 -21.71
N ASN A 229 -6.78 0.28 -22.16
CA ASN A 229 -5.36 0.31 -22.49
C ASN A 229 -4.42 0.33 -21.27
N HIS A 230 -4.91 0.70 -20.08
CA HIS A 230 -4.11 0.74 -18.83
C HIS A 230 -4.83 0.12 -17.63
N GLY A 231 -6.17 0.11 -17.63
CA GLY A 231 -6.98 -0.47 -16.56
C GLY A 231 -6.95 -2.00 -16.51
N ILE A 232 -6.64 -2.66 -17.64
CA ILE A 232 -6.41 -4.11 -17.69
C ILE A 232 -4.93 -4.37 -17.40
N TRP A 233 -4.56 -4.26 -16.12
CA TRP A 233 -3.29 -4.71 -15.57
C TRP A 233 -3.61 -5.66 -14.41
N VAL A 234 -3.28 -6.94 -14.53
CA VAL A 234 -3.84 -7.99 -13.64
C VAL A 234 -2.96 -8.33 -12.43
N SER A 235 -1.81 -7.66 -12.29
CA SER A 235 -0.75 -8.09 -11.37
C SER A 235 -0.80 -7.45 -9.98
N GLY A 236 -1.86 -6.69 -9.66
CA GLY A 236 -2.00 -6.00 -8.38
C GLY A 236 -2.08 -6.95 -7.20
N GLY A 237 -2.84 -8.05 -7.34
CA GLY A 237 -2.94 -9.06 -6.29
C GLY A 237 -1.62 -9.80 -6.07
N GLY A 238 -0.86 -10.03 -7.13
CA GLY A 238 0.47 -10.62 -7.06
C GLY A 238 1.49 -9.71 -6.38
N TRP A 239 1.47 -8.40 -6.67
CA TRP A 239 2.37 -7.45 -6.03
C TRP A 239 2.02 -7.25 -4.54
N LEU A 240 0.75 -7.03 -4.20
CA LEU A 240 0.34 -6.90 -2.80
C LEU A 240 0.67 -8.15 -1.97
N SER A 241 0.64 -9.33 -2.59
CA SER A 241 1.07 -10.58 -1.94
C SER A 241 2.54 -10.59 -1.52
N GLN A 242 3.40 -9.77 -2.13
CA GLN A 242 4.79 -9.61 -1.70
C GLN A 242 4.87 -9.06 -0.27
N HIS A 243 4.01 -8.13 0.12
CA HIS A 243 4.02 -7.57 1.48
C HIS A 243 3.73 -8.62 2.56
N LEU A 244 2.93 -9.64 2.24
CA LEU A 244 2.68 -10.76 3.16
C LEU A 244 3.94 -11.62 3.35
N TRP A 245 4.66 -11.87 2.26
CA TRP A 245 5.90 -12.62 2.30
C TRP A 245 7.02 -11.87 3.04
N GLU A 246 7.22 -10.59 2.70
CA GLU A 246 8.19 -9.72 3.37
C GLU A 246 7.93 -9.68 4.88
N HIS A 247 6.68 -9.49 5.30
CA HIS A 247 6.34 -9.51 6.73
C HIS A 247 6.79 -10.79 7.43
N TYR A 248 6.59 -11.95 6.79
CA TYR A 248 7.13 -13.20 7.31
C TYR A 248 8.67 -13.20 7.34
N LEU A 249 9.35 -12.74 6.29
CA LEU A 249 10.82 -12.70 6.27
C LEU A 249 11.41 -11.82 7.38
N PHE A 250 10.80 -10.67 7.65
CA PHE A 250 11.27 -9.74 8.69
C PHE A 250 11.00 -10.24 10.12
N ASN A 251 9.90 -10.96 10.34
CA ASN A 251 9.44 -11.31 11.68
C ASN A 251 9.61 -12.80 12.03
N ASN A 252 9.81 -13.65 11.02
CA ASN A 252 9.82 -15.11 11.09
C ASN A 252 8.59 -15.71 11.81
N ASP A 253 7.44 -15.03 11.71
CA ASP A 253 6.18 -15.48 12.33
C ASP A 253 5.52 -16.56 11.47
N LYS A 254 5.84 -17.83 11.79
CA LYS A 254 5.26 -19.00 11.13
C LYS A 254 3.74 -19.09 11.31
N LYS A 255 3.18 -18.56 12.41
CA LYS A 255 1.74 -18.59 12.64
C LYS A 255 1.06 -17.63 11.67
N PHE A 256 1.56 -16.40 11.56
CA PHE A 256 1.09 -15.44 10.55
C PHE A 256 1.18 -16.04 9.14
N LEU A 257 2.33 -16.63 8.79
CA LEU A 257 2.52 -17.25 7.48
C LEU A 257 1.47 -18.34 7.24
N GLN A 258 1.21 -19.20 8.22
CA GLN A 258 0.24 -20.30 8.09
C GLN A 258 -1.22 -19.81 8.00
N THR A 259 -1.61 -18.83 8.81
CA THR A 259 -3.03 -18.47 8.99
C THR A 259 -3.49 -17.33 8.09
N GLU A 260 -2.58 -16.47 7.64
CA GLU A 260 -2.92 -15.27 6.87
C GLU A 260 -2.09 -15.15 5.59
N GLY A 261 -0.75 -15.14 5.72
CA GLY A 261 0.14 -14.88 4.59
C GLY A 261 0.00 -15.89 3.46
N TYR A 262 0.30 -17.16 3.74
CA TYR A 262 0.31 -18.23 2.74
C TYR A 262 -1.06 -18.48 2.09
N PRO A 263 -2.20 -18.54 2.81
CA PRO A 263 -3.51 -18.69 2.16
C PRO A 263 -3.82 -17.59 1.13
N LEU A 264 -3.47 -16.32 1.42
CA LEU A 264 -3.72 -15.21 0.50
C LEU A 264 -2.78 -15.25 -0.72
N MET A 265 -1.49 -15.54 -0.52
CA MET A 265 -0.51 -15.71 -1.60
C MET A 265 -0.87 -16.89 -2.51
N LYS A 266 -1.25 -18.03 -1.93
CA LYS A 266 -1.68 -19.24 -2.65
C LYS A 266 -2.84 -18.92 -3.59
N GLU A 267 -3.85 -18.22 -3.10
CA GLU A 267 -5.01 -17.88 -3.92
C GLU A 267 -4.66 -16.87 -5.03
N ALA A 268 -3.69 -15.96 -4.82
CA ALA A 268 -3.19 -15.12 -5.91
C ALA A 268 -2.43 -15.95 -6.96
N ALA A 269 -1.66 -16.95 -6.52
CA ALA A 269 -0.89 -17.82 -7.41
C ALA A 269 -1.81 -18.74 -8.24
N LEU A 270 -2.91 -19.22 -7.66
CA LEU A 270 -3.93 -20.02 -8.38
C LEU A 270 -4.54 -19.26 -9.56
N PHE A 271 -4.72 -17.94 -9.45
CA PHE A 271 -5.16 -17.13 -10.59
C PHE A 271 -4.17 -17.21 -11.75
N PHE A 272 -2.87 -17.06 -11.47
CA PHE A 272 -1.84 -17.12 -12.52
C PHE A 272 -1.58 -18.53 -13.05
N GLU A 273 -1.87 -19.60 -12.30
CA GLU A 273 -1.83 -20.96 -12.85
C GLU A 273 -2.81 -21.15 -14.02
N ASP A 274 -3.99 -20.51 -13.94
CA ASP A 274 -5.05 -20.56 -14.95
C ASP A 274 -4.90 -19.44 -16.01
N PHE A 275 -4.38 -18.27 -15.63
CA PHE A 275 -4.28 -17.09 -16.51
C PHE A 275 -3.07 -17.14 -17.47
N LEU A 276 -1.97 -17.77 -17.06
CA LEU A 276 -0.79 -17.90 -17.92
C LEU A 276 -1.08 -18.85 -19.11
N ILE A 277 -0.80 -18.37 -20.33
CA ILE A 277 -0.92 -19.17 -21.54
C ILE A 277 0.45 -19.40 -22.18
N LYS A 278 0.59 -20.46 -22.96
CA LYS A 278 1.79 -20.71 -23.75
C LYS A 278 1.81 -19.81 -24.99
N ASP A 279 2.83 -18.95 -25.11
CA ASP A 279 3.06 -18.16 -26.30
C ASP A 279 3.43 -19.07 -27.48
N PRO A 280 2.68 -19.04 -28.59
CA PRO A 280 2.99 -19.88 -29.76
C PRO A 280 4.32 -19.52 -30.43
N LYS A 281 4.87 -18.32 -30.22
CA LYS A 281 6.14 -17.89 -30.84
C LYS A 281 7.36 -18.38 -30.07
N THR A 282 7.39 -18.16 -28.76
CA THR A 282 8.55 -18.47 -27.90
C THR A 282 8.41 -19.80 -27.16
N GLY A 283 7.18 -20.29 -26.97
CA GLY A 283 6.89 -21.45 -26.14
C GLY A 283 6.90 -21.16 -24.64
N TRP A 284 7.16 -19.93 -24.21
CA TRP A 284 7.11 -19.53 -22.81
C TRP A 284 5.67 -19.35 -22.32
N LEU A 285 5.48 -19.44 -21.00
CA LEU A 285 4.24 -19.00 -20.36
C LEU A 285 4.25 -17.48 -20.23
N ILE A 286 3.19 -16.83 -20.71
CA ILE A 286 3.02 -15.37 -20.68
C ILE A 286 1.64 -14.96 -20.10
N SER A 287 1.59 -13.81 -19.45
CA SER A 287 0.35 -13.14 -19.04
C SER A 287 -0.23 -12.33 -20.20
N THR A 288 -1.51 -12.50 -20.53
CA THR A 288 -2.16 -11.69 -21.57
C THR A 288 -3.69 -11.76 -21.48
N PRO A 289 -4.41 -10.66 -21.75
CA PRO A 289 -3.89 -9.31 -21.99
C PRO A 289 -3.48 -8.59 -20.70
N SER A 290 -2.49 -7.71 -20.77
CA SER A 290 -2.05 -6.86 -19.66
C SER A 290 -1.43 -5.56 -20.20
N ASN A 291 -0.75 -4.78 -19.38
CA ASN A 291 0.07 -3.64 -19.82
C ASN A 291 1.34 -3.49 -18.98
N SER A 292 2.30 -2.69 -19.46
CA SER A 292 3.34 -2.14 -18.59
C SER A 292 2.82 -0.80 -18.05
N PRO A 293 2.44 -0.68 -16.77
CA PRO A 293 1.84 0.56 -16.26
C PRO A 293 2.78 1.76 -16.48
N GLU A 294 2.37 2.87 -17.07
CA GLU A 294 1.18 3.10 -17.91
C GLU A 294 1.64 3.49 -19.32
N ASN A 295 2.48 2.65 -19.91
CA ASN A 295 3.21 2.86 -21.15
C ASN A 295 2.90 1.78 -22.20
N GLY A 296 2.87 2.18 -23.48
CA GLY A 296 2.72 1.25 -24.61
C GLY A 296 1.33 0.61 -24.81
N GLY A 297 0.38 0.82 -23.90
CA GLY A 297 -0.98 0.31 -24.00
C GLY A 297 -1.11 -1.19 -23.68
N LEU A 298 -2.17 -1.83 -24.19
CA LEU A 298 -2.43 -3.25 -23.95
C LEU A 298 -1.46 -4.11 -24.75
N VAL A 299 -0.77 -5.03 -24.07
CA VAL A 299 0.25 -5.92 -24.61
C VAL A 299 0.09 -7.35 -24.10
N ALA A 300 0.81 -8.28 -24.72
CA ALA A 300 0.97 -9.64 -24.24
C ALA A 300 2.36 -9.78 -23.60
N GLY A 301 2.40 -10.31 -22.37
CA GLY A 301 3.62 -10.62 -21.63
C GLY A 301 4.53 -9.41 -21.34
N PRO A 302 4.05 -8.34 -20.68
CA PRO A 302 4.94 -7.29 -20.20
C PRO A 302 5.90 -7.84 -19.12
N THR A 303 7.14 -7.37 -19.10
CA THR A 303 8.20 -7.88 -18.22
C THR A 303 7.83 -7.78 -16.73
N MET A 304 7.15 -6.70 -16.33
CA MET A 304 6.70 -6.49 -14.95
C MET A 304 5.82 -7.63 -14.44
N ASP A 305 4.83 -8.07 -15.25
CA ASP A 305 3.95 -9.16 -14.85
C ASP A 305 4.74 -10.43 -14.56
N HIS A 306 5.64 -10.79 -15.47
CA HIS A 306 6.41 -12.03 -15.32
C HIS A 306 7.33 -12.00 -14.10
N GLN A 307 7.91 -10.83 -13.77
CA GLN A 307 8.71 -10.67 -12.55
C GLN A 307 7.85 -10.85 -11.29
N ILE A 308 6.67 -10.24 -11.23
CA ILE A 308 5.72 -10.38 -10.12
C ILE A 308 5.28 -11.84 -9.98
N ILE A 309 4.87 -12.47 -11.08
CA ILE A 309 4.35 -13.85 -11.07
C ILE A 309 5.44 -14.85 -10.66
N ARG A 310 6.67 -14.72 -11.20
CA ARG A 310 7.80 -15.56 -10.77
C ARG A 310 8.08 -15.41 -9.28
N THR A 311 8.07 -14.19 -8.77
CA THR A 311 8.30 -13.91 -7.35
C THR A 311 7.20 -14.50 -6.48
N LEU A 312 5.93 -14.31 -6.84
CA LEU A 312 4.79 -14.90 -6.15
C LEU A 312 4.88 -16.43 -6.11
N PHE A 313 5.19 -17.07 -7.24
CA PHE A 313 5.32 -18.53 -7.30
C PHE A 313 6.45 -19.03 -6.40
N ARG A 314 7.62 -18.38 -6.43
CA ARG A 314 8.74 -18.72 -5.53
C ARG A 314 8.39 -18.53 -4.07
N ASN A 315 7.71 -17.45 -3.70
CA ASN A 315 7.27 -17.20 -2.33
C ASN A 315 6.28 -18.28 -1.86
N CYS A 316 5.34 -18.68 -2.70
CA CYS A 316 4.42 -19.79 -2.40
C CYS A 316 5.15 -21.13 -2.25
N ILE A 317 6.13 -21.42 -3.11
CA ILE A 317 6.96 -22.64 -3.04
C ILE A 317 7.71 -22.69 -1.70
N GLU A 318 8.38 -21.60 -1.32
CA GLU A 318 9.15 -21.54 -0.08
C GLU A 318 8.25 -21.56 1.16
N ALA A 319 7.13 -20.84 1.16
CA ALA A 319 6.14 -20.90 2.23
C ALA A 319 5.58 -22.31 2.42
N SER A 320 5.25 -23.01 1.32
CA SER A 320 4.81 -24.41 1.35
C SER A 320 5.86 -25.34 1.95
N LYS A 321 7.15 -25.17 1.62
CA LYS A 321 8.26 -25.96 2.20
C LYS A 321 8.40 -25.69 3.70
N ILE A 322 8.38 -24.43 4.12
CA ILE A 322 8.50 -24.00 5.52
C ILE A 322 7.37 -24.57 6.39
N LEU A 323 6.16 -24.60 5.85
CA LEU A 323 4.96 -25.07 6.54
C LEU A 323 4.76 -26.59 6.42
N GLY A 324 5.41 -27.26 5.46
CA GLY A 324 5.26 -28.70 5.21
C GLY A 324 3.89 -29.09 4.65
N ILE A 325 3.27 -28.21 3.86
CA ILE A 325 1.91 -28.40 3.30
C ILE A 325 1.87 -28.24 1.78
N ASP A 326 0.79 -28.66 1.13
CA ASP A 326 0.49 -28.38 -0.29
C ASP A 326 1.56 -28.86 -1.30
N GLU A 327 2.17 -30.02 -1.07
CA GLU A 327 3.24 -30.56 -1.92
C GLU A 327 2.88 -30.65 -3.42
N ALA A 328 1.66 -31.09 -3.76
CA ALA A 328 1.24 -31.19 -5.16
C ALA A 328 1.14 -29.82 -5.85
N PHE A 329 0.61 -28.81 -5.13
CA PHE A 329 0.53 -27.44 -5.64
C PHE A 329 1.92 -26.83 -5.78
N ARG A 330 2.79 -27.00 -4.77
CA ARG A 330 4.20 -26.59 -4.83
C ARG A 330 4.89 -27.15 -6.06
N LYS A 331 4.73 -28.44 -6.35
CA LYS A 331 5.32 -29.08 -7.54
C LYS A 331 4.82 -28.45 -8.84
N SER A 332 3.53 -28.17 -8.95
CA SER A 332 2.96 -27.46 -10.11
C SER A 332 3.60 -26.09 -10.32
N LEU A 333 3.79 -25.33 -9.22
CA LEU A 333 4.46 -24.03 -9.28
C LEU A 333 5.95 -24.15 -9.66
N GLU A 334 6.67 -25.15 -9.14
CA GLU A 334 8.07 -25.42 -9.48
C GLU A 334 8.23 -25.75 -10.98
N GLU A 335 7.29 -26.49 -11.57
CA GLU A 335 7.28 -26.79 -13.01
C GLU A 335 6.93 -25.55 -13.86
N LYS A 336 5.95 -24.73 -13.44
CA LYS A 336 5.53 -23.55 -14.20
C LYS A 336 6.52 -22.40 -14.13
N VAL A 337 7.16 -22.14 -12.98
CA VAL A 337 7.99 -20.93 -12.77
C VAL A 337 9.17 -20.85 -13.74
N VAL A 338 9.75 -22.00 -14.12
CA VAL A 338 10.86 -22.08 -15.09
C VAL A 338 10.41 -21.95 -16.55
N GLN A 339 9.10 -22.03 -16.82
CA GLN A 339 8.52 -21.86 -18.16
C GLN A 339 8.05 -20.42 -18.41
N ILE A 340 7.92 -19.59 -17.37
CA ILE A 340 7.54 -18.18 -17.51
C ILE A 340 8.63 -17.43 -18.30
N ALA A 341 8.21 -16.58 -19.23
CA ALA A 341 9.13 -15.80 -20.06
C ALA A 341 10.18 -15.06 -19.19
N PRO A 342 11.48 -15.24 -19.45
CA PRO A 342 12.55 -14.69 -18.60
C PRO A 342 12.72 -13.18 -18.83
N ASN A 343 13.47 -12.52 -17.94
CA ASN A 343 13.99 -11.18 -18.22
C ASN A 343 14.93 -11.25 -19.43
N GLN A 344 14.85 -10.25 -20.32
CA GLN A 344 15.61 -10.21 -21.57
C GLN A 344 16.43 -8.92 -21.68
N ILE A 345 17.59 -9.03 -22.32
CA ILE A 345 18.45 -7.87 -22.62
C ILE A 345 18.25 -7.52 -24.09
N GLY A 346 17.85 -6.28 -24.35
CA GLY A 346 17.57 -5.79 -25.69
C GLY A 346 18.80 -5.29 -26.45
N LYS A 347 18.57 -4.83 -27.68
CA LYS A 347 19.61 -4.37 -28.62
C LYS A 347 20.43 -3.17 -28.13
N TYR A 348 19.92 -2.39 -27.17
CA TYR A 348 20.64 -1.27 -26.57
C TYR A 348 21.35 -1.66 -25.27
N GLY A 349 21.33 -2.95 -24.91
CA GLY A 349 21.85 -3.44 -23.63
C GLY A 349 20.93 -3.18 -22.44
N GLN A 350 19.72 -2.68 -22.67
CA GLN A 350 18.70 -2.40 -21.66
C GLN A 350 17.94 -3.66 -21.24
N LEU A 351 17.36 -3.67 -20.04
CA LEU A 351 16.33 -4.64 -19.68
C LEU A 351 15.05 -4.30 -20.47
N GLN A 352 14.54 -5.26 -21.24
CA GLN A 352 13.36 -5.03 -22.08
C GLN A 352 12.10 -4.83 -21.23
N GLU A 353 11.31 -3.81 -21.54
CA GLU A 353 10.00 -3.56 -20.92
C GLU A 353 8.92 -4.50 -21.45
N TRP A 354 9.06 -4.95 -22.70
CA TRP A 354 8.15 -5.85 -23.38
C TRP A 354 8.86 -7.11 -23.88
N LEU A 355 8.08 -8.14 -24.23
CA LEU A 355 8.63 -9.36 -24.83
C LEU A 355 9.34 -9.10 -26.17
N GLU A 356 8.86 -8.12 -26.95
CA GLU A 356 9.54 -7.65 -28.15
C GLU A 356 10.56 -6.55 -27.84
N ASP A 357 11.69 -6.56 -28.55
CA ASP A 357 12.77 -5.57 -28.44
C ASP A 357 12.43 -4.20 -29.06
N LYS A 358 11.47 -3.52 -28.45
CA LYS A 358 10.86 -2.28 -28.94
C LYS A 358 11.01 -1.09 -28.00
N ASP A 359 11.87 -1.20 -26.99
CA ASP A 359 12.17 -0.09 -26.07
C ASP A 359 12.67 1.16 -26.84
N ASP A 360 12.28 2.32 -26.34
CA ASP A 360 12.68 3.63 -26.86
C ASP A 360 13.63 4.30 -25.87
N THR A 361 14.90 4.43 -26.27
CA THR A 361 15.97 5.07 -25.46
C THR A 361 15.73 6.54 -25.14
N THR A 362 14.77 7.18 -25.82
CA THR A 362 14.41 8.59 -25.58
C THR A 362 13.21 8.73 -24.63
N ASN A 363 12.56 7.62 -24.28
CA ASN A 363 11.40 7.61 -23.40
C ASN A 363 11.79 8.06 -21.98
N LYS A 364 11.06 9.03 -21.45
CA LYS A 364 11.22 9.55 -20.08
C LYS A 364 9.95 9.32 -19.25
N HIS A 365 9.23 8.25 -19.55
CA HIS A 365 8.02 7.90 -18.81
C HIS A 365 8.33 7.74 -17.33
N ARG A 366 7.43 8.22 -16.47
CA ARG A 366 7.64 8.26 -15.02
C ARG A 366 7.66 6.86 -14.38
N HIS A 367 6.99 5.88 -14.99
CA HIS A 367 7.03 4.50 -14.52
C HIS A 367 8.23 3.78 -15.14
N VAL A 368 8.89 3.00 -14.30
CA VAL A 368 9.96 2.07 -14.67
C VAL A 368 9.53 0.65 -14.30
N SER A 369 8.33 0.28 -14.72
CA SER A 369 7.61 -0.93 -14.28
C SER A 369 8.39 -2.24 -14.51
N HIS A 370 9.16 -2.33 -15.59
CA HIS A 370 10.03 -3.48 -15.87
C HIS A 370 11.25 -3.58 -14.94
N LEU A 371 11.55 -2.54 -14.15
CA LEU A 371 12.57 -2.57 -13.09
C LEU A 371 12.01 -3.06 -11.74
N TRP A 372 10.74 -3.47 -11.68
CA TRP A 372 10.14 -4.01 -10.45
C TRP A 372 10.97 -5.16 -9.85
N GLY A 373 11.56 -6.01 -10.69
CA GLY A 373 12.41 -7.13 -10.28
C GLY A 373 13.73 -6.71 -9.62
N VAL A 374 14.17 -5.46 -9.80
CA VAL A 374 15.29 -4.85 -9.06
C VAL A 374 14.81 -4.34 -7.70
N TYR A 375 13.67 -3.66 -7.69
CA TYR A 375 13.00 -3.20 -6.47
C TYR A 375 11.52 -2.89 -6.75
N PRO A 376 10.59 -3.32 -5.88
CA PRO A 376 10.81 -4.00 -4.61
C PRO A 376 11.03 -5.51 -4.74
N GLY A 377 10.92 -6.09 -5.93
CA GLY A 377 11.24 -7.50 -6.18
C GLY A 377 12.72 -7.80 -5.97
N ASN A 378 13.06 -9.09 -6.06
CA ASN A 378 14.44 -9.57 -5.91
C ASN A 378 14.88 -10.52 -7.05
N ASP A 379 14.13 -10.54 -8.15
CA ASP A 379 14.38 -11.37 -9.34
C ASP A 379 15.62 -10.90 -10.13
N ILE A 380 16.04 -9.64 -9.96
CA ILE A 380 17.25 -9.07 -10.56
C ILE A 380 18.11 -8.49 -9.43
N ASN A 381 19.24 -9.13 -9.14
CA ASN A 381 20.17 -8.70 -8.10
C ASN A 381 21.64 -8.95 -8.51
N TRP A 382 22.57 -8.26 -7.85
CA TRP A 382 24.00 -8.33 -8.16
C TRP A 382 24.63 -9.72 -7.97
N ASP A 383 24.07 -10.53 -7.08
CA ASP A 383 24.64 -11.83 -6.72
C ASP A 383 24.20 -12.92 -7.69
N ALA A 384 22.95 -12.88 -8.16
CA ALA A 384 22.36 -13.87 -9.05
C ALA A 384 22.75 -13.64 -10.53
N ASP A 385 22.63 -12.41 -11.02
CA ASP A 385 22.93 -12.09 -12.43
C ASP A 385 23.42 -10.64 -12.60
N LYS A 386 24.74 -10.46 -12.55
CA LYS A 386 25.40 -9.17 -12.80
C LYS A 386 25.10 -8.60 -14.18
N LYS A 387 24.93 -9.46 -15.20
CA LYS A 387 24.67 -9.00 -16.57
C LYS A 387 23.26 -8.39 -16.65
N MET A 388 22.27 -9.04 -16.04
CA MET A 388 20.91 -8.52 -15.97
C MET A 388 20.83 -7.24 -15.13
N MET A 389 21.55 -7.17 -14.01
CA MET A 389 21.62 -5.94 -13.20
C MET A 389 22.24 -4.76 -13.97
N ASN A 390 23.29 -5.01 -14.76
CA ASN A 390 23.85 -3.97 -15.64
C ASN A 390 22.85 -3.52 -16.72
N ALA A 391 22.03 -4.43 -17.25
CA ALA A 391 20.98 -4.08 -18.19
C ALA A 391 19.87 -3.25 -17.54
N ALA A 392 19.50 -3.59 -16.30
CA ALA A 392 18.54 -2.82 -15.51
C ALA A 392 19.05 -1.43 -15.13
N LYS A 393 20.37 -1.25 -14.98
CA LYS A 393 21.00 0.07 -14.79
C LYS A 393 21.05 0.91 -16.07
N GLN A 394 21.07 0.25 -17.23
CA GLN A 394 21.08 0.90 -18.55
C GLN A 394 19.69 1.39 -18.95
N SER A 395 18.64 0.64 -18.59
CA SER A 395 17.26 1.09 -18.59
C SER A 395 17.06 2.31 -17.69
#